data_AF-V5A478-F1
#
_entry.id   AF-V5A478-F1
#
_cell.length_a   1.000
_cell.length_b   1.000
_cell.length_c   1.000
_cell.angle_alpha   90.00
_cell.angle_beta   90.00
_cell.angle_gamma   90.00
#
_symmetry.space_group_name_H-M   'P 1'
#
loop_
_entity.id
_entity.type
_entity.pdbx_description
1 polymer ?
#
loop_
_entity_poly.entity_id
_entity_poly.type
_entity_poly.pdbx_seq_one_letter_code
_entity_poly.pdbx_strand_id
1 'polypeptide(L)'
;MQAESSQRQIPAALKQWDHWMIWGKDEKGRKLLFAPWQRDDLYPVAWGADAEPRPETDFETARRYWKHRQSYDMPDGVGANLGLMQPAPLLLHEPPMEPPLMLVDFDDVRDPVTGAVTDEVAGILDRLDAFVEISQSGEGLHAYVYANLPGDLGKFIEPLQDDGDIELYDHARAIGATWEHVDGTPDTVPDAQDVIDDLVATYESRATRRRRLNPSGFAPGSGPDHADFDTVGSDSGIVDSGGDRSPYFDINITKVANTGYFRRYGDETAGPHPQHGPISSAPENCTNFNIEPTHNGWYCFAHEAGGRAIELAAVLCPQTDLECEDLPRNAARLSWLRTQKPVELARAAIWLRANGVIGDDADPPLAVLAVLADRADLHTGRSDGLDAHTRVVKTIFKHLVPGDI
;
A
#
# COMPACT_ATOMS: atom_id res chain seq x y z
N MET A 1 31.44 -12.71 9.17
CA MET A 1 31.05 -11.66 10.13
C MET A 1 30.80 -10.41 9.32
N GLN A 2 29.55 -10.17 8.93
CA GLN A 2 29.13 -8.84 8.48
C GLN A 2 28.94 -8.01 9.76
N ALA A 3 29.58 -6.84 9.82
CA ALA A 3 29.38 -5.90 10.90
C ALA A 3 27.91 -5.43 10.84
N GLU A 4 27.17 -5.64 11.93
CA GLU A 4 25.87 -5.00 12.12
C GLU A 4 26.12 -3.49 12.21
N SER A 5 25.76 -2.73 11.17
CA SER A 5 25.78 -1.26 11.21
C SER A 5 24.79 -0.78 12.25
N SER A 6 25.27 0.07 13.15
CA SER A 6 24.62 0.47 14.41
C SER A 6 23.78 1.76 14.32
N GLN A 7 23.48 2.29 13.14
CA GLN A 7 22.87 3.63 13.04
C GLN A 7 21.64 3.72 12.15
N ARG A 8 20.64 2.86 12.39
CA ARG A 8 19.29 3.23 11.94
C ARG A 8 18.72 4.29 12.86
N GLN A 9 18.67 5.54 12.40
CA GLN A 9 18.25 6.69 13.18
C GLN A 9 17.17 7.47 12.44
N ILE A 10 16.13 7.84 13.19
CA ILE A 10 15.04 8.69 12.69
C ILE A 10 15.11 10.00 13.47
N PRO A 11 15.32 11.15 12.80
CA PRO A 11 15.33 12.46 13.45
C PRO A 11 14.08 12.70 14.28
N ALA A 12 14.24 13.28 15.48
CA ALA A 12 13.12 13.56 16.37
C ALA A 12 12.11 14.53 15.74
N ALA A 13 12.61 15.49 14.95
CA ALA A 13 11.80 16.49 14.25
C ALA A 13 10.79 15.88 13.27
N LEU A 14 11.06 14.71 12.68
CA LEU A 14 10.13 14.07 11.76
C LEU A 14 8.98 13.34 12.48
N LYS A 15 9.14 12.99 13.76
CA LYS A 15 8.16 12.17 14.51
C LYS A 15 7.00 12.98 15.08
N GLN A 16 7.08 14.31 15.03
CA GLN A 16 6.08 15.21 15.63
C GLN A 16 4.85 15.45 14.74
N TRP A 17 4.83 14.89 13.52
CA TRP A 17 3.81 15.15 12.51
C TRP A 17 3.06 13.87 12.11
N ASP A 18 1.78 14.02 11.77
CA ASP A 18 0.89 12.95 11.29
C ASP A 18 1.05 12.76 9.78
N HIS A 19 2.27 12.42 9.36
CA HIS A 19 2.64 12.22 7.95
C HIS A 19 3.25 10.84 7.70
N TRP A 20 3.09 9.89 8.61
CA TRP A 20 3.75 8.60 8.53
C TRP A 20 2.92 7.55 7.80
N MET A 21 3.60 6.70 7.05
CA MET A 21 3.05 5.50 6.42
C MET A 21 4.05 4.35 6.57
N ILE A 22 3.70 3.15 6.13
CA ILE A 22 4.68 2.07 5.96
C ILE A 22 4.92 1.89 4.46
N TRP A 23 6.18 1.92 4.04
CA TRP A 23 6.56 1.60 2.67
C TRP A 23 7.24 0.23 2.60
N GLY A 24 7.31 -0.35 1.42
CA GLY A 24 8.07 -1.57 1.13
C GLY A 24 8.19 -1.84 -0.36
N LYS A 25 8.76 -2.99 -0.71
CA LYS A 25 8.89 -3.46 -2.10
C LYS A 25 8.17 -4.78 -2.33
N ASP A 26 7.57 -4.96 -3.49
CA ASP A 26 7.13 -6.29 -3.93
C ASP A 26 8.29 -7.13 -4.49
N GLU A 27 8.02 -8.38 -4.91
CA GLU A 27 9.04 -9.27 -5.49
C GLU A 27 9.69 -8.73 -6.77
N LYS A 28 9.05 -7.78 -7.45
CA LYS A 28 9.56 -7.12 -8.66
C LYS A 28 10.35 -5.85 -8.33
N GLY A 29 10.52 -5.53 -7.04
CA GLY A 29 11.20 -4.33 -6.59
C GLY A 29 10.36 -3.05 -6.62
N ARG A 30 9.06 -3.14 -6.95
CA ARG A 30 8.17 -1.96 -7.01
C ARG A 30 7.90 -1.45 -5.60
N LYS A 31 8.08 -0.15 -5.39
CA LYS A 31 7.74 0.52 -4.13
C LYS A 31 6.22 0.54 -3.94
N LEU A 32 5.76 0.14 -2.75
CA LEU A 32 4.36 0.04 -2.35
C LEU A 32 4.15 0.75 -1.01
N LEU A 33 2.95 1.32 -0.83
CA LEU A 33 2.55 2.03 0.38
C LEU A 33 1.51 1.21 1.13
N PHE A 34 1.59 1.20 2.45
CA PHE A 34 0.73 0.42 3.32
C PHE A 34 0.25 1.29 4.49
N ALA A 35 -1.05 1.22 4.77
CA ALA A 35 -1.70 1.92 5.89
C ALA A 35 -2.57 0.94 6.70
N PRO A 36 -1.96 -0.02 7.41
CA PRO A 36 -2.70 -1.08 8.11
C PRO A 36 -3.64 -0.59 9.20
N TRP A 37 -3.50 0.63 9.72
CA TRP A 37 -4.48 1.26 10.62
C TRP A 37 -5.85 1.52 9.99
N GLN A 38 -5.94 1.56 8.66
CA GLN A 38 -7.22 1.77 7.97
C GLN A 38 -8.05 0.49 7.85
N ARG A 39 -7.40 -0.67 7.71
CA ARG A 39 -8.06 -1.93 7.30
C ARG A 39 -7.62 -3.18 8.08
N ASP A 40 -6.67 -3.04 8.99
CA ASP A 40 -6.01 -4.12 9.73
C ASP A 40 -5.32 -5.16 8.82
N ASP A 41 -4.81 -4.72 7.67
CA ASP A 41 -4.04 -5.54 6.71
C ASP A 41 -2.86 -4.78 6.08
N LEU A 42 -1.91 -5.51 5.52
CA LEU A 42 -0.77 -4.97 4.76
C LEU A 42 -0.98 -5.14 3.26
N TYR A 43 -2.20 -4.84 2.78
CA TYR A 43 -2.41 -4.61 1.35
C TYR A 43 -2.02 -3.18 0.98
N PRO A 44 -1.50 -2.96 -0.24
CA PRO A 44 -1.18 -1.63 -0.70
C PRO A 44 -2.38 -0.68 -0.64
N VAL A 45 -2.10 0.59 -0.43
CA VAL A 45 -3.08 1.69 -0.45
C VAL A 45 -2.72 2.65 -1.57
N ALA A 46 -3.76 3.26 -2.15
CA ALA A 46 -3.60 4.30 -3.15
C ALA A 46 -3.02 5.58 -2.52
N TRP A 47 -2.30 6.35 -3.33
CA TRP A 47 -1.79 7.66 -2.96
C TRP A 47 -1.87 8.60 -4.16
N GLY A 48 -2.37 9.82 -3.91
CA GLY A 48 -2.58 10.85 -4.91
C GLY A 48 -3.52 11.93 -4.39
N ALA A 49 -3.74 12.99 -5.15
CA ALA A 49 -4.52 14.15 -4.71
C ALA A 49 -5.97 13.79 -4.32
N ASP A 50 -6.56 12.77 -4.93
CA ASP A 50 -7.95 12.34 -4.69
C ASP A 50 -8.06 11.05 -3.86
N ALA A 51 -6.95 10.54 -3.30
CA ALA A 51 -6.95 9.29 -2.56
C ALA A 51 -7.65 9.44 -1.20
N GLU A 52 -8.80 8.78 -1.05
CA GLU A 52 -9.55 8.69 0.20
C GLU A 52 -9.87 7.23 0.55
N PRO A 53 -9.59 6.75 1.78
CA PRO A 53 -9.00 7.50 2.88
C PRO A 53 -7.49 7.76 2.71
N ARG A 54 -7.05 8.93 3.18
CA ARG A 54 -5.63 9.33 3.24
C ARG A 54 -4.77 8.36 4.07
N PRO A 55 -3.62 7.88 3.54
CA PRO A 55 -2.86 6.80 4.15
C PRO A 55 -2.05 7.23 5.39
N GLU A 56 -1.78 8.51 5.61
CA GLU A 56 -0.94 8.99 6.70
C GLU A 56 -1.50 8.74 8.12
N THR A 57 -0.58 8.65 9.09
CA THR A 57 -0.86 8.53 10.53
C THR A 57 0.31 9.09 11.36
N ASP A 58 0.23 9.00 12.69
CA ASP A 58 1.31 9.37 13.59
C ASP A 58 2.46 8.33 13.62
N PHE A 59 3.66 8.76 13.99
CA PHE A 59 4.85 7.89 14.01
C PHE A 59 4.67 6.62 14.86
N GLU A 60 4.04 6.72 16.04
CA GLU A 60 3.94 5.58 16.96
C GLU A 60 2.94 4.55 16.44
N THR A 61 1.85 4.99 15.79
CA THR A 61 0.92 4.09 15.09
C THR A 61 1.64 3.36 13.96
N ALA A 62 2.31 4.08 13.05
CA ALA A 62 3.05 3.46 11.95
C ALA A 62 4.12 2.47 12.46
N ARG A 63 4.88 2.87 13.48
CA ARG A 63 5.91 2.03 14.12
C ARG A 63 5.32 0.79 14.79
N ARG A 64 4.17 0.90 15.48
CA ARG A 64 3.50 -0.24 16.12
C ARG A 64 3.10 -1.28 15.08
N TYR A 65 2.39 -0.86 14.03
CA TYR A 65 1.97 -1.75 12.95
C TYR A 65 3.18 -2.37 12.25
N TRP A 66 4.19 -1.57 11.94
CA TRP A 66 5.43 -2.07 11.37
C TRP A 66 6.10 -3.15 12.24
N LYS A 67 6.24 -2.94 13.56
CA LYS A 67 6.84 -3.94 14.47
C LYS A 67 6.08 -5.27 14.46
N HIS A 68 4.77 -5.22 14.29
CA HIS A 68 3.91 -6.41 14.27
C HIS A 68 3.58 -6.89 12.85
N ARG A 69 4.25 -6.38 11.81
CA ARG A 69 3.94 -6.61 10.39
C ARG A 69 3.73 -8.08 10.00
N GLN A 70 4.45 -9.00 10.62
CA GLN A 70 4.34 -10.45 10.39
C GLN A 70 2.97 -11.04 10.80
N SER A 71 2.19 -10.30 11.58
CA SER A 71 0.88 -10.75 12.09
C SER A 71 -0.28 -10.34 11.18
N TYR A 72 -0.05 -9.48 10.18
CA TYR A 72 -1.08 -8.98 9.28
C TYR A 72 -1.05 -9.72 7.95
N ASP A 73 -2.21 -9.87 7.33
CA ASP A 73 -2.31 -10.44 5.99
C ASP A 73 -1.75 -9.47 4.94
N MET A 74 -1.20 -10.03 3.87
CA MET A 74 -0.58 -9.27 2.77
C MET A 74 -0.73 -10.01 1.44
N PRO A 75 -0.51 -9.31 0.30
CA PRO A 75 -0.42 -9.95 -1.00
C PRO A 75 0.70 -10.98 -1.03
N ASP A 76 0.53 -12.00 -1.87
CA ASP A 76 1.60 -12.95 -2.14
C ASP A 76 2.81 -12.19 -2.73
N GLY A 77 4.00 -12.52 -2.24
CA GLY A 77 5.27 -11.91 -2.64
C GLY A 77 5.71 -10.65 -1.89
N VAL A 78 4.81 -9.94 -1.20
CA VAL A 78 5.23 -8.90 -0.23
C VAL A 78 5.94 -9.53 0.96
N GLY A 79 5.51 -10.74 1.37
CA GLY A 79 6.06 -11.49 2.50
C GLY A 79 7.59 -11.73 2.43
N ALA A 80 8.14 -11.89 1.22
CA ALA A 80 9.59 -12.10 1.04
C ALA A 80 10.42 -10.84 1.40
N ASN A 81 9.82 -9.65 1.30
CA ASN A 81 10.48 -8.36 1.48
C ASN A 81 10.08 -7.66 2.79
N LEU A 82 9.51 -8.38 3.76
CA LEU A 82 9.15 -7.83 5.08
C LEU A 82 10.34 -7.18 5.82
N GLY A 83 11.57 -7.60 5.53
CA GLY A 83 12.79 -6.98 6.07
C GLY A 83 13.10 -5.60 5.50
N LEU A 84 12.56 -5.29 4.31
CA LEU A 84 12.74 -4.02 3.61
C LEU A 84 11.61 -3.03 3.90
N MET A 85 10.49 -3.49 4.49
CA MET A 85 9.42 -2.58 4.91
C MET A 85 9.86 -1.73 6.08
N GLN A 86 9.57 -0.43 6.06
CA GLN A 86 9.86 0.51 7.15
C GLN A 86 8.81 1.63 7.22
N PRO A 87 8.58 2.23 8.41
CA PRO A 87 7.86 3.49 8.49
C PRO A 87 8.62 4.59 7.74
N ALA A 88 7.93 5.40 6.95
CA ALA A 88 8.50 6.56 6.28
C ALA A 88 7.52 7.75 6.31
N PRO A 89 8.02 9.00 6.33
CA PRO A 89 7.17 10.17 6.13
C PRO A 89 6.69 10.25 4.67
N LEU A 90 5.52 10.83 4.49
CA LEU A 90 4.99 11.35 3.24
C LEU A 90 5.20 12.86 3.23
N LEU A 91 5.67 13.40 2.11
CA LEU A 91 5.45 14.80 1.82
C LEU A 91 3.98 14.94 1.40
N LEU A 92 3.17 15.49 2.31
CA LEU A 92 1.73 15.59 2.12
C LEU A 92 1.39 16.56 0.98
N HIS A 93 0.22 16.38 0.36
CA HIS A 93 -0.28 17.31 -0.65
C HIS A 93 -0.60 18.69 -0.04
N GLU A 94 -1.02 18.68 1.23
CA GLU A 94 -1.27 19.87 2.05
C GLU A 94 -0.35 19.79 3.27
N PRO A 95 0.86 20.36 3.21
CA PRO A 95 1.81 20.31 4.32
C PRO A 95 1.25 20.98 5.60
N PRO A 96 1.42 20.36 6.77
CA PRO A 96 0.91 20.91 8.04
C PRO A 96 1.83 21.99 8.64
N MET A 97 2.97 22.28 7.99
CA MET A 97 3.97 23.24 8.44
C MET A 97 4.41 24.15 7.29
N GLU A 98 4.88 25.35 7.66
CA GLU A 98 5.41 26.37 6.75
C GLU A 98 6.73 26.91 7.34
N PRO A 99 7.88 26.78 6.65
CA PRO A 99 8.06 26.07 5.38
C PRO A 99 7.83 24.54 5.51
N PRO A 100 7.39 23.87 4.44
CA PRO A 100 7.11 22.44 4.44
C PRO A 100 8.37 21.60 4.62
N LEU A 101 8.20 20.33 5.00
CA LEU A 101 9.27 19.35 4.94
C LEU A 101 9.65 19.12 3.46
N MET A 102 10.93 19.23 3.15
CA MET A 102 11.50 18.96 1.85
C MET A 102 12.40 17.72 1.90
N LEU A 103 12.24 16.86 0.89
CA LEU A 103 13.20 15.83 0.55
C LEU A 103 14.17 16.41 -0.50
N VAL A 104 15.45 16.42 -0.16
CA VAL A 104 16.55 16.61 -1.11
C VAL A 104 17.09 15.22 -1.43
N ASP A 105 16.78 14.72 -2.62
CA ASP A 105 17.21 13.41 -3.12
C ASP A 105 18.43 13.59 -4.02
N PHE A 106 19.48 12.81 -3.77
CA PHE A 106 20.66 12.75 -4.61
C PHE A 106 20.74 11.37 -5.22
N ASP A 107 20.49 11.26 -6.53
CA ASP A 107 20.43 10.00 -7.25
C ASP A 107 21.80 9.67 -7.89
N ASP A 108 22.23 8.41 -7.79
CA ASP A 108 23.49 7.89 -8.35
C ASP A 108 24.78 8.68 -7.94
N VAL A 109 24.81 9.29 -6.76
CA VAL A 109 25.93 10.13 -6.27
C VAL A 109 26.96 9.43 -5.39
N ARG A 110 26.65 8.23 -4.91
CA ARG A 110 27.42 7.52 -3.89
C ARG A 110 27.95 6.20 -4.44
N ASP A 111 29.25 5.96 -4.28
CA ASP A 111 29.82 4.64 -4.55
C ASP A 111 29.27 3.62 -3.53
N PRO A 112 28.57 2.55 -3.96
CA PRO A 112 27.91 1.63 -3.03
C PRO A 112 28.90 0.78 -2.22
N VAL A 113 30.14 0.63 -2.69
CA VAL A 113 31.19 -0.16 -2.05
C VAL A 113 32.00 0.68 -1.07
N THR A 114 32.39 1.89 -1.45
CA THR A 114 33.28 2.75 -0.65
C THR A 114 32.53 3.79 0.18
N GLY A 115 31.31 4.14 -0.23
CA GLY A 115 30.53 5.24 0.33
C GLY A 115 31.04 6.63 -0.04
N ALA A 116 31.99 6.74 -0.96
CA ALA A 116 32.50 8.02 -1.44
C ALA A 116 31.45 8.76 -2.26
N VAL A 117 31.48 10.09 -2.16
CA VAL A 117 30.71 11.05 -2.97
C VAL A 117 31.67 12.07 -3.57
N THR A 118 31.23 12.83 -4.56
CA THR A 118 32.01 13.92 -5.18
C THR A 118 32.18 15.11 -4.22
N ASP A 119 33.19 15.95 -4.47
CA ASP A 119 33.39 17.18 -3.70
C ASP A 119 32.19 18.14 -3.83
N GLU A 120 31.51 18.12 -4.98
CA GLU A 120 30.27 18.86 -5.23
C GLU A 120 29.17 18.41 -4.25
N VAL A 121 28.89 17.11 -4.19
CA VAL A 121 27.85 16.55 -3.30
C VAL A 121 28.22 16.78 -1.84
N ALA A 122 29.47 16.53 -1.45
CA ALA A 122 29.93 16.79 -0.09
C ALA A 122 29.74 18.26 0.30
N GLY A 123 30.06 19.19 -0.61
CA GLY A 123 29.88 20.63 -0.40
C GLY A 123 28.41 21.03 -0.25
N ILE A 124 27.48 20.36 -0.95
CA ILE A 124 26.04 20.59 -0.78
C ILE A 124 25.57 20.06 0.59
N LEU A 125 25.96 18.83 0.95
CA LEU A 125 25.59 18.22 2.23
C LEU A 125 26.09 19.05 3.43
N ASP A 126 27.33 19.53 3.37
CA ASP A 126 27.91 20.42 4.39
C ASP A 126 27.12 21.73 4.55
N ARG A 127 26.57 22.26 3.45
CA ARG A 127 25.76 23.49 3.48
C ARG A 127 24.35 23.24 3.99
N LEU A 128 23.76 22.09 3.69
CA LEU A 128 22.44 21.70 4.21
C LEU A 128 22.49 21.48 5.72
N ASP A 129 23.61 20.99 6.27
CA ASP A 129 23.82 20.74 7.70
C ASP A 129 22.66 19.93 8.33
N ALA A 130 22.23 18.90 7.59
CA ALA A 130 21.01 18.15 7.86
C ALA A 130 21.29 16.65 8.01
N PHE A 131 20.32 15.92 8.57
CA PHE A 131 20.31 14.46 8.56
C PHE A 131 20.32 13.91 7.15
N VAL A 132 21.26 12.99 6.89
CA VAL A 132 21.40 12.29 5.62
C VAL A 132 21.30 10.79 5.83
N GLU A 133 20.51 10.12 5.01
CA GLU A 133 20.46 8.65 4.94
C GLU A 133 20.92 8.13 3.58
N ILE A 134 21.40 6.89 3.56
CA ILE A 134 21.70 6.15 2.32
C ILE A 134 20.38 5.70 1.71
N SER A 135 20.16 5.96 0.42
CA SER A 135 18.92 5.57 -0.25
C SER A 135 18.80 4.04 -0.36
N GLN A 136 17.60 3.57 -0.71
CA GLN A 136 17.32 2.14 -0.88
C GLN A 136 18.11 1.45 -2.00
N SER A 137 18.71 2.19 -2.95
CA SER A 137 19.59 1.64 -3.99
C SER A 137 21.00 1.38 -3.45
N GLY A 138 21.40 2.11 -2.40
CA GLY A 138 22.78 2.16 -1.90
C GLY A 138 23.69 3.14 -2.65
N GLU A 139 23.22 3.66 -3.79
CA GLU A 139 23.94 4.56 -4.68
C GLU A 139 23.46 6.01 -4.57
N GLY A 140 22.30 6.25 -3.94
CA GLY A 140 21.79 7.59 -3.66
C GLY A 140 21.83 7.99 -2.18
N LEU A 141 21.48 9.24 -1.91
CA LEU A 141 21.37 9.83 -0.56
C LEU A 141 20.07 10.63 -0.44
N HIS A 142 19.45 10.63 0.74
CA HIS A 142 18.35 11.52 1.05
C HIS A 142 18.73 12.46 2.20
N ALA A 143 18.51 13.77 2.02
CA ALA A 143 18.57 14.76 3.09
C ALA A 143 17.19 15.38 3.33
N TYR A 144 16.92 15.75 4.58
CA TYR A 144 15.64 16.31 5.00
C TYR A 144 15.83 17.70 5.59
N VAL A 145 15.11 18.69 5.07
CA VAL A 145 15.15 20.10 5.53
C VAL A 145 13.76 20.70 5.55
N TYR A 146 13.59 21.87 6.15
CA TYR A 146 12.38 22.69 5.97
C TYR A 146 12.67 23.81 4.96
N ALA A 147 11.96 23.81 3.84
CA ALA A 147 12.09 24.80 2.77
C ALA A 147 10.93 24.70 1.76
N ASN A 148 10.62 25.79 1.08
CA ASN A 148 9.71 25.82 -0.07
C ASN A 148 10.49 25.65 -1.38
N LEU A 149 9.92 24.89 -2.31
CA LEU A 149 10.44 24.81 -3.67
C LEU A 149 10.10 26.11 -4.43
N PRO A 150 11.08 26.89 -4.91
CA PRO A 150 10.82 28.18 -5.52
C PRO A 150 10.00 28.10 -6.82
N GLY A 151 8.91 28.86 -6.87
CA GLY A 151 8.14 29.15 -8.08
C GLY A 151 7.23 28.02 -8.57
N ASP A 152 6.61 27.29 -7.63
CA ASP A 152 5.54 26.31 -7.86
C ASP A 152 5.89 25.26 -8.93
N LEU A 153 7.15 24.84 -8.97
CA LEU A 153 7.65 23.89 -9.97
C LEU A 153 7.04 22.49 -9.84
N GLY A 154 6.44 22.16 -8.70
CA GLY A 154 5.96 20.83 -8.33
C GLY A 154 7.10 19.84 -8.01
N LYS A 155 8.14 19.84 -8.85
CA LYS A 155 9.41 19.14 -8.62
C LYS A 155 10.56 19.87 -9.32
N PHE A 156 11.75 19.74 -8.76
CA PHE A 156 13.00 20.16 -9.40
C PHE A 156 13.89 18.94 -9.55
N ILE A 157 14.37 18.68 -10.77
CA ILE A 157 15.27 17.58 -11.10
C ILE A 157 16.25 18.14 -12.11
N GLU A 158 17.53 18.18 -11.76
CA GLU A 158 18.60 18.64 -12.64
C GLU A 158 19.87 17.81 -12.39
N PRO A 159 20.69 17.56 -13.42
CA PRO A 159 21.95 16.87 -13.26
C PRO A 159 22.94 17.70 -12.45
N LEU A 160 23.73 17.00 -11.63
CA LEU A 160 24.91 17.58 -10.99
C LEU A 160 26.02 17.77 -12.03
N GLN A 161 27.03 18.59 -11.70
CA GLN A 161 28.11 18.88 -12.65
C GLN A 161 29.07 17.69 -12.81
N ASP A 162 29.31 16.97 -11.71
CA ASP A 162 30.20 15.82 -11.69
C ASP A 162 29.46 14.53 -12.08
N ASP A 163 28.72 13.93 -11.14
CA ASP A 163 28.00 12.66 -11.30
C ASP A 163 26.65 12.71 -10.58
N GLY A 164 25.64 12.05 -11.16
CA GLY A 164 24.30 11.92 -10.58
C GLY A 164 23.38 13.12 -10.81
N ASP A 165 22.22 13.07 -10.14
CA ASP A 165 21.16 14.08 -10.23
C ASP A 165 20.80 14.60 -8.83
N ILE A 166 20.33 15.85 -8.77
CA ILE A 166 19.69 16.41 -7.57
C ILE A 166 18.21 16.62 -7.81
N GLU A 167 17.38 16.08 -6.92
CA GLU A 167 15.93 16.23 -6.94
C GLU A 167 15.41 16.90 -5.66
N LEU A 168 14.50 17.86 -5.82
CA LEU A 168 13.88 18.59 -4.71
C LEU A 168 12.36 18.41 -4.75
N TYR A 169 11.81 17.99 -3.62
CA TYR A 169 10.38 17.79 -3.41
C TYR A 169 9.95 18.38 -2.08
N ASP A 170 8.93 19.24 -2.07
CA ASP A 170 8.38 19.88 -0.87
C ASP A 170 6.92 19.46 -0.57
N HIS A 171 6.29 18.68 -1.45
CA HIS A 171 4.94 18.14 -1.26
C HIS A 171 4.68 16.92 -2.17
N ALA A 172 3.52 16.27 -1.95
CA ALA A 172 2.95 15.22 -2.80
C ALA A 172 3.92 14.08 -3.19
N ARG A 173 4.84 13.69 -2.30
CA ARG A 173 5.89 12.70 -2.55
C ARG A 173 5.92 11.66 -1.46
N ALA A 174 5.91 10.40 -1.84
CA ALA A 174 6.14 9.31 -0.92
C ALA A 174 7.62 8.89 -0.95
N ILE A 175 8.16 8.57 0.24
CA ILE A 175 9.60 8.49 0.47
C ILE A 175 10.02 7.05 0.79
N GLY A 176 11.03 6.55 0.09
CA GLY A 176 11.63 5.24 0.32
C GLY A 176 12.68 5.25 1.42
N ALA A 177 12.34 5.72 2.61
CA ALA A 177 13.31 5.98 3.68
C ALA A 177 13.92 4.69 4.25
N THR A 178 15.25 4.65 4.38
CA THR A 178 15.99 3.48 4.90
C THR A 178 16.38 3.65 6.37
N TRP A 179 16.50 4.91 6.81
CA TRP A 179 17.04 5.39 8.06
C TRP A 179 18.51 5.03 8.30
N GLU A 180 19.22 4.54 7.27
CA GLU A 180 20.64 4.21 7.34
C GLU A 180 21.45 5.50 7.31
N HIS A 181 21.72 6.04 8.50
CA HIS A 181 22.35 7.35 8.67
C HIS A 181 23.78 7.36 8.12
N VAL A 182 24.12 8.44 7.42
CA VAL A 182 25.48 8.70 6.95
C VAL A 182 26.32 9.23 8.11
N ASP A 183 27.35 8.47 8.47
CA ASP A 183 28.30 8.85 9.51
C ASP A 183 28.90 10.24 9.23
N GLY A 184 28.88 11.11 10.25
CA GLY A 184 29.43 12.47 10.17
C GLY A 184 28.41 13.54 9.78
N THR A 185 27.20 13.16 9.36
CA THR A 185 26.10 14.12 9.15
C THR A 185 25.31 14.37 10.45
N PRO A 186 24.67 15.54 10.63
CA PRO A 186 23.85 15.84 11.80
C PRO A 186 22.65 14.90 11.97
N ASP A 187 22.02 14.88 13.16
CA ASP A 187 20.76 14.16 13.39
C ASP A 187 19.51 15.07 13.38
N THR A 188 19.68 16.28 12.85
CA THR A 188 18.70 17.37 12.85
C THR A 188 18.10 17.62 11.46
N VAL A 189 16.92 18.26 11.43
CA VAL A 189 16.24 18.71 10.21
C VAL A 189 16.14 20.24 10.30
N PRO A 190 17.09 21.00 9.70
CA PRO A 190 17.15 22.46 9.81
C PRO A 190 16.22 23.17 8.82
N ASP A 191 16.01 24.47 9.03
CA ASP A 191 15.55 25.38 7.97
C ASP A 191 16.71 25.65 7.01
N ALA A 192 16.47 25.51 5.71
CA ALA A 192 17.52 25.63 4.70
C ALA A 192 17.08 26.46 3.47
N GLN A 193 16.12 27.39 3.60
CA GLN A 193 15.57 28.11 2.44
C GLN A 193 16.66 28.81 1.59
N ASP A 194 17.60 29.49 2.23
CA ASP A 194 18.70 30.19 1.54
C ASP A 194 19.59 29.22 0.73
N VAL A 195 19.78 27.99 1.25
CA VAL A 195 20.56 26.95 0.57
C VAL A 195 19.79 26.41 -0.63
N ILE A 196 18.50 26.13 -0.46
CA ILE A 196 17.63 25.66 -1.55
C ILE A 196 17.51 26.68 -2.68
N ASP A 197 17.36 27.96 -2.35
CA ASP A 197 17.30 29.04 -3.35
C ASP A 197 18.59 29.11 -4.19
N ASP A 198 19.75 28.95 -3.54
CA ASP A 198 21.05 28.93 -4.22
C ASP A 198 21.25 27.66 -5.07
N LEU A 199 20.83 26.49 -4.59
CA LEU A 199 20.86 25.25 -5.38
C LEU A 199 20.00 25.39 -6.64
N VAL A 200 18.76 25.86 -6.52
CA VAL A 200 17.89 26.10 -7.67
C VAL A 200 18.51 27.11 -8.63
N ALA A 201 19.09 28.20 -8.13
CA ALA A 201 19.76 29.18 -8.99
C ALA A 201 21.01 28.63 -9.70
N THR A 202 21.73 27.71 -9.05
CA THR A 202 22.96 27.10 -9.55
C THR A 202 22.68 26.05 -10.62
N TYR A 203 21.72 25.15 -10.37
CA TYR A 203 21.44 24.00 -11.24
C TYR A 203 20.29 24.23 -12.22
N GLU A 204 19.46 25.29 -12.08
CA GLU A 204 18.32 25.50 -12.98
C GLU A 204 18.74 25.52 -14.46
N SER A 205 18.23 24.58 -15.23
CA SER A 205 18.34 24.66 -16.68
C SER A 205 17.54 25.84 -17.21
N ARG A 206 17.85 26.29 -18.43
CA ARG A 206 17.07 27.33 -19.11
C ARG A 206 15.58 26.95 -19.23
N ALA A 207 15.27 25.66 -19.35
CA ALA A 207 13.91 25.16 -19.42
C ALA A 207 13.21 25.26 -18.06
N THR A 208 13.85 24.81 -16.97
CA THR A 208 13.33 24.90 -15.61
C THR A 208 13.14 26.34 -15.16
N ARG A 209 14.13 27.22 -15.41
CA ARG A 209 13.99 28.66 -15.16
C ARG A 209 12.79 29.29 -15.86
N ARG A 210 12.50 28.86 -17.11
CA ARG A 210 11.33 29.35 -17.85
C ARG A 210 10.01 28.91 -17.22
N ARG A 211 9.93 27.67 -16.73
CA ARG A 211 8.76 27.15 -16.00
C ARG A 211 8.54 27.95 -14.72
N ARG A 212 9.61 28.12 -13.93
CA ARG A 212 9.62 28.85 -12.65
C ARG A 212 9.16 30.31 -12.79
N LEU A 213 9.66 31.02 -13.81
CA LEU A 213 9.32 32.44 -14.02
C LEU A 213 7.95 32.66 -14.66
N ASN A 214 7.33 31.61 -15.21
CA ASN A 214 6.09 31.75 -15.97
C ASN A 214 5.13 30.56 -15.72
N PRO A 215 4.68 30.38 -14.47
CA PRO A 215 3.84 29.24 -14.08
C PRO A 215 2.51 29.20 -14.84
N SER A 216 2.00 30.36 -15.28
CA SER A 216 0.72 30.51 -16.00
C SER A 216 0.76 30.23 -17.52
N GLY A 217 1.83 29.63 -18.04
CA GLY A 217 2.00 29.34 -19.48
C GLY A 217 1.30 28.07 -19.99
N PHE A 218 0.77 27.24 -19.10
CA PHE A 218 -0.09 26.11 -19.45
C PHE A 218 -1.56 26.51 -19.33
N ALA A 219 -2.34 26.26 -20.37
CA ALA A 219 -3.74 26.67 -20.46
C ALA A 219 -4.62 26.00 -19.37
N PRO A 220 -5.65 26.69 -18.83
CA PRO A 220 -6.64 26.07 -17.96
C PRO A 220 -7.48 25.10 -18.80
N GLY A 221 -7.11 23.83 -18.78
CA GLY A 221 -7.69 22.78 -19.63
C GLY A 221 -6.99 21.43 -19.54
N SER A 222 -5.73 21.37 -19.11
CA SER A 222 -5.19 20.19 -18.44
C SER A 222 -5.59 20.28 -16.97
N GLY A 223 -6.30 19.26 -16.47
CA GLY A 223 -6.55 19.09 -15.04
C GLY A 223 -5.23 18.93 -14.27
N PRO A 224 -5.25 18.59 -12.97
CA PRO A 224 -4.02 18.14 -12.32
C PRO A 224 -3.47 17.02 -13.20
N ASP A 225 -2.27 17.23 -13.76
CA ASP A 225 -1.64 16.26 -14.65
C ASP A 225 -1.71 14.92 -13.92
N HIS A 226 -2.43 13.96 -14.52
CA HIS A 226 -2.23 12.56 -14.23
C HIS A 226 -0.73 12.36 -14.24
N ALA A 227 -0.16 11.99 -13.08
CA ALA A 227 1.26 11.80 -12.87
C ALA A 227 1.94 11.33 -14.16
N ASP A 228 2.58 12.28 -14.86
CA ASP A 228 3.25 12.00 -16.12
C ASP A 228 4.43 11.11 -15.79
N PHE A 229 4.18 9.81 -15.95
CA PHE A 229 5.08 8.70 -15.73
C PHE A 229 6.02 8.58 -16.94
N ASP A 230 6.74 9.66 -17.24
CA ASP A 230 7.79 9.63 -18.26
C ASP A 230 9.14 9.33 -17.61
N THR A 231 9.34 8.02 -17.49
CA THR A 231 10.56 7.24 -17.68
C THR A 231 11.70 7.95 -18.43
N VAL A 232 12.65 8.56 -17.70
CA VAL A 232 14.09 8.53 -18.00
C VAL A 232 14.82 8.75 -16.67
N GLY A 233 15.68 7.82 -16.27
CA GLY A 233 16.41 7.83 -14.98
C GLY A 233 15.88 6.75 -14.04
N SER A 234 16.76 5.90 -13.53
CA SER A 234 16.45 4.55 -13.08
C SER A 234 16.42 4.36 -11.57
N ASP A 235 15.48 4.95 -10.82
CA ASP A 235 14.92 4.26 -9.65
C ASP A 235 13.52 4.77 -9.24
N SER A 236 12.51 3.98 -9.60
CA SER A 236 11.30 3.77 -8.78
C SER A 236 10.56 5.02 -8.26
N GLY A 237 9.76 5.65 -9.12
CA GLY A 237 8.51 6.26 -8.65
C GLY A 237 7.65 5.19 -7.99
N ILE A 238 7.03 5.51 -6.85
CA ILE A 238 6.02 4.64 -6.24
C ILE A 238 4.93 4.43 -7.26
N VAL A 239 4.80 3.18 -7.69
CA VAL A 239 3.73 2.79 -8.59
C VAL A 239 2.46 2.97 -7.78
N ASP A 240 1.52 3.77 -8.28
CA ASP A 240 0.10 3.68 -7.92
C ASP A 240 -0.35 2.27 -8.29
N SER A 241 0.08 1.34 -7.46
CA SER A 241 -0.38 -0.01 -7.46
C SER A 241 -1.68 0.09 -6.69
N GLY A 242 -2.71 0.55 -7.39
CA GLY A 242 -4.05 -0.02 -7.26
C GLY A 242 -3.95 -1.53 -7.46
N GLY A 243 -3.26 -2.21 -6.55
CA GLY A 243 -3.51 -3.59 -6.18
C GLY A 243 -4.78 -3.56 -5.37
N ASP A 244 -5.86 -3.07 -6.00
CA ASP A 244 -7.20 -3.12 -5.46
C ASP A 244 -7.38 -4.54 -5.02
N ARG A 245 -7.39 -4.70 -3.70
CA ARG A 245 -7.82 -5.93 -3.07
C ARG A 245 -9.15 -6.22 -3.72
N SER A 246 -9.22 -7.35 -4.42
CA SER A 246 -10.40 -7.73 -5.18
C SER A 246 -11.66 -7.39 -4.38
N PRO A 247 -12.65 -6.65 -4.93
CA PRO A 247 -13.78 -6.13 -4.17
C PRO A 247 -14.58 -7.24 -3.44
N TYR A 248 -14.34 -8.49 -3.81
CA TYR A 248 -14.76 -9.70 -3.11
C TYR A 248 -14.35 -9.76 -1.63
N PHE A 249 -13.25 -9.12 -1.24
CA PHE A 249 -12.81 -9.09 0.16
C PHE A 249 -13.39 -7.92 0.95
N ASP A 250 -13.93 -6.90 0.29
CA ASP A 250 -14.49 -5.69 0.90
C ASP A 250 -16.02 -5.64 0.81
N ILE A 251 -16.65 -6.79 0.54
CA ILE A 251 -18.10 -6.95 0.59
C ILE A 251 -18.57 -6.61 2.01
N ASN A 252 -19.56 -5.72 2.10
CA ASN A 252 -20.25 -5.45 3.36
C ASN A 252 -20.98 -6.72 3.83
N ILE A 253 -20.64 -7.19 5.03
CA ILE A 253 -21.15 -8.43 5.63
C ILE A 253 -22.69 -8.49 5.63
N THR A 254 -23.38 -7.35 5.73
CA THR A 254 -24.85 -7.32 5.71
C THR A 254 -25.45 -7.73 4.36
N LYS A 255 -24.69 -7.65 3.26
CA LYS A 255 -25.13 -8.12 1.94
C LYS A 255 -25.14 -9.64 1.81
N VAL A 256 -24.40 -10.35 2.65
CA VAL A 256 -24.32 -11.83 2.66
C VAL A 256 -25.13 -12.41 3.81
N ALA A 257 -25.06 -11.78 4.99
CA ALA A 257 -25.58 -12.34 6.22
C ALA A 257 -27.09 -12.11 6.47
N ASN A 258 -27.72 -11.15 5.79
CA ASN A 258 -29.11 -10.75 6.06
C ASN A 258 -30.16 -11.71 5.44
N THR A 259 -30.23 -12.93 5.96
CA THR A 259 -31.08 -14.01 5.41
C THR A 259 -32.24 -14.44 6.33
N GLY A 260 -32.48 -13.78 7.48
CA GLY A 260 -33.47 -14.27 8.45
C GLY A 260 -33.83 -13.34 9.62
N TYR A 261 -34.38 -13.95 10.69
CA TYR A 261 -34.87 -13.28 11.90
C TYR A 261 -33.71 -12.85 12.82
N PHE A 262 -33.20 -11.63 12.63
CA PHE A 262 -32.16 -11.06 13.47
C PHE A 262 -32.72 -10.04 14.47
N ARG A 263 -32.24 -10.08 15.72
CA ARG A 263 -32.46 -9.03 16.72
C ARG A 263 -31.24 -8.12 16.78
N ARG A 264 -31.48 -6.83 16.97
CA ARG A 264 -30.42 -5.82 17.08
C ARG A 264 -30.01 -5.60 18.53
N TYR A 265 -28.70 -5.56 18.77
CA TYR A 265 -28.05 -5.32 20.05
C TYR A 265 -26.99 -4.23 19.86
N GLY A 266 -27.38 -2.96 20.00
CA GLY A 266 -26.51 -1.84 19.63
C GLY A 266 -26.27 -1.79 18.12
N ASP A 267 -25.00 -1.86 17.69
CA ASP A 267 -24.62 -1.94 16.28
C ASP A 267 -24.51 -3.38 15.77
N GLU A 268 -24.56 -4.37 16.67
CA GLU A 268 -24.53 -5.79 16.33
C GLU A 268 -25.93 -6.34 16.06
N THR A 269 -26.00 -7.40 15.26
CA THR A 269 -27.24 -8.14 15.06
C THR A 269 -27.00 -9.63 15.25
N ALA A 270 -27.78 -10.26 16.14
CA ALA A 270 -27.65 -11.67 16.48
C ALA A 270 -28.93 -12.45 16.17
N GLY A 271 -28.76 -13.72 15.84
CA GLY A 271 -29.85 -14.58 15.40
C GLY A 271 -29.42 -16.04 15.23
N PRO A 272 -30.29 -16.89 14.64
CA PRO A 272 -29.91 -18.21 14.19
C PRO A 272 -28.91 -18.14 13.03
N HIS A 273 -27.89 -19.00 13.02
CA HIS A 273 -26.94 -19.10 11.91
C HIS A 273 -27.65 -19.45 10.59
N PRO A 274 -27.35 -18.77 9.46
CA PRO A 274 -28.05 -19.01 8.19
C PRO A 274 -27.92 -20.43 7.61
N GLN A 275 -26.80 -21.12 7.85
CA GLN A 275 -26.56 -22.50 7.39
C GLN A 275 -27.33 -23.55 8.22
N HIS A 276 -27.04 -23.65 9.53
CA HIS A 276 -27.57 -24.72 10.38
C HIS A 276 -28.73 -24.30 11.29
N GLY A 277 -29.14 -23.03 11.24
CA GLY A 277 -30.22 -22.52 12.08
C GLY A 277 -29.90 -22.54 13.58
N PRO A 278 -30.93 -22.56 14.44
CA PRO A 278 -30.75 -22.63 15.89
C PRO A 278 -30.41 -24.05 16.35
N ILE A 279 -29.52 -24.18 17.34
CA ILE A 279 -29.09 -25.49 17.88
C ILE A 279 -29.85 -25.87 19.16
N SER A 280 -29.96 -24.92 20.10
CA SER A 280 -30.42 -25.19 21.47
C SER A 280 -31.61 -24.34 21.91
N SER A 281 -32.19 -23.55 21.00
CA SER A 281 -33.24 -22.58 21.33
C SER A 281 -34.24 -22.43 20.18
N ALA A 282 -35.43 -21.89 20.47
CA ALA A 282 -36.37 -21.51 19.40
C ALA A 282 -35.75 -20.43 18.49
N PRO A 283 -36.03 -20.42 17.17
CA PRO A 283 -35.42 -19.49 16.21
C PRO A 283 -35.47 -18.03 16.67
N GLU A 284 -36.61 -17.60 17.22
CA GLU A 284 -36.82 -16.25 17.69
C GLU A 284 -35.87 -15.85 18.83
N ASN A 285 -35.45 -16.79 19.68
CA ASN A 285 -34.62 -16.57 20.86
C ASN A 285 -33.15 -16.98 20.65
N CYS A 286 -32.77 -17.38 19.45
CA CYS A 286 -31.44 -17.88 19.16
C CYS A 286 -30.45 -16.72 18.91
N THR A 287 -29.24 -16.84 19.46
CA THR A 287 -28.13 -15.89 19.30
C THR A 287 -26.83 -16.62 19.00
N ASN A 288 -26.89 -17.78 18.33
CA ASN A 288 -25.70 -18.58 18.04
C ASN A 288 -24.87 -18.01 16.87
N PHE A 289 -25.36 -16.97 16.20
CA PHE A 289 -24.66 -16.24 15.16
C PHE A 289 -24.78 -14.74 15.41
N ASN A 290 -23.68 -14.02 15.18
CA ASN A 290 -23.58 -12.57 15.30
C ASN A 290 -22.97 -11.96 14.04
N ILE A 291 -23.46 -10.77 13.70
CA ILE A 291 -22.89 -9.90 12.68
C ILE A 291 -22.39 -8.65 13.40
N GLU A 292 -21.14 -8.28 13.14
CA GLU A 292 -20.50 -7.09 13.67
C GLU A 292 -20.15 -6.16 12.49
N PRO A 293 -21.06 -5.25 12.10
CA PRO A 293 -20.88 -4.40 10.92
C PRO A 293 -19.69 -3.43 11.03
N THR A 294 -19.34 -3.00 12.25
CA THR A 294 -18.21 -2.10 12.53
C THR A 294 -16.87 -2.71 12.11
N HIS A 295 -16.70 -4.02 12.33
CA HIS A 295 -15.52 -4.78 11.94
C HIS A 295 -15.74 -5.57 10.64
N ASN A 296 -16.86 -5.35 9.95
CA ASN A 296 -17.28 -6.04 8.73
C ASN A 296 -17.17 -7.58 8.81
N GLY A 297 -17.53 -8.14 9.96
CA GLY A 297 -17.30 -9.56 10.30
C GLY A 297 -18.53 -10.28 10.84
N TRP A 298 -18.41 -11.60 10.97
CA TRP A 298 -19.42 -12.47 11.58
C TRP A 298 -18.78 -13.51 12.50
N TYR A 299 -19.57 -14.03 13.43
CA TYR A 299 -19.15 -15.08 14.35
C TYR A 299 -20.27 -16.06 14.68
N CYS A 300 -19.96 -17.36 14.67
CA CYS A 300 -20.80 -18.45 15.12
C CYS A 300 -20.32 -18.94 16.49
N PHE A 301 -21.12 -18.69 17.52
CA PHE A 301 -20.85 -19.13 18.89
C PHE A 301 -21.01 -20.63 19.09
N ALA A 302 -21.73 -21.32 18.20
CA ALA A 302 -21.91 -22.76 18.29
C ALA A 302 -20.64 -23.55 17.96
N HIS A 303 -19.89 -23.08 16.96
CA HIS A 303 -18.70 -23.77 16.45
C HIS A 303 -17.40 -22.98 16.72
N GLU A 304 -17.51 -21.86 17.43
CA GLU A 304 -16.39 -20.96 17.76
C GLU A 304 -15.62 -20.50 16.52
N ALA A 305 -16.33 -20.15 15.45
CA ALA A 305 -15.76 -19.84 14.14
C ALA A 305 -16.37 -18.56 13.57
N GLY A 306 -15.63 -17.84 12.72
CA GLY A 306 -16.08 -16.58 12.14
C GLY A 306 -15.17 -16.11 11.02
N GLY A 307 -15.50 -15.00 10.37
CA GLY A 307 -14.73 -14.48 9.24
C GLY A 307 -15.33 -13.20 8.66
N ARG A 308 -14.97 -12.86 7.43
CA ARG A 308 -15.59 -11.77 6.67
C ARG A 308 -16.66 -12.32 5.74
N ALA A 309 -17.22 -11.43 4.92
CA ALA A 309 -18.30 -11.72 4.00
C ALA A 309 -17.98 -12.86 3.02
N ILE A 310 -16.73 -12.97 2.55
CA ILE A 310 -16.34 -14.03 1.61
C ILE A 310 -16.22 -15.39 2.27
N GLU A 311 -15.75 -15.45 3.53
CA GLU A 311 -15.79 -16.70 4.31
C GLU A 311 -17.23 -17.10 4.63
N LEU A 312 -18.11 -16.15 4.95
CA LEU A 312 -19.54 -16.45 5.13
C LEU A 312 -20.13 -16.97 3.83
N ALA A 313 -19.84 -16.33 2.70
CA ALA A 313 -20.32 -16.78 1.40
C ALA A 313 -19.82 -18.18 1.06
N ALA A 314 -18.58 -18.51 1.42
CA ALA A 314 -18.05 -19.86 1.26
C ALA A 314 -18.75 -20.88 2.15
N VAL A 315 -19.30 -20.48 3.30
CA VAL A 315 -20.13 -21.35 4.16
C VAL A 315 -21.57 -21.46 3.63
N LEU A 316 -22.12 -20.41 3.03
CA LEU A 316 -23.51 -20.40 2.54
C LEU A 316 -23.68 -20.94 1.11
N CYS A 317 -22.58 -21.03 0.35
CA CYS A 317 -22.58 -21.52 -1.01
C CYS A 317 -22.92 -23.02 -1.03
N PRO A 318 -24.01 -23.46 -1.68
CA PRO A 318 -24.36 -24.89 -1.73
C PRO A 318 -23.38 -25.75 -2.54
N GLN A 319 -22.44 -25.11 -3.25
CA GLN A 319 -21.43 -25.78 -4.07
C GLN A 319 -20.09 -25.91 -3.37
N THR A 320 -19.93 -25.35 -2.17
CA THR A 320 -18.76 -25.58 -1.33
C THR A 320 -19.03 -26.74 -0.38
N ASP A 321 -17.97 -27.45 -0.02
CA ASP A 321 -18.02 -28.49 1.02
C ASP A 321 -17.62 -27.93 2.40
N LEU A 322 -17.85 -26.62 2.62
CA LEU A 322 -17.44 -25.92 3.84
C LEU A 322 -18.62 -25.67 4.78
N GLU A 323 -18.51 -26.20 5.99
CA GLU A 323 -19.37 -25.84 7.10
C GLU A 323 -18.68 -24.79 7.98
N CYS A 324 -19.46 -24.04 8.76
CA CYS A 324 -18.86 -23.05 9.66
C CYS A 324 -17.85 -23.64 10.67
N GLU A 325 -17.95 -24.93 11.03
CA GLU A 325 -16.99 -25.60 11.91
C GLU A 325 -15.62 -25.91 11.26
N ASP A 326 -15.55 -25.90 9.93
CA ASP A 326 -14.30 -26.12 9.19
C ASP A 326 -13.40 -24.88 9.19
N LEU A 327 -13.97 -23.71 9.51
CA LEU A 327 -13.21 -22.48 9.62
C LEU A 327 -12.33 -22.54 10.88
N PRO A 328 -11.06 -22.12 10.80
CA PRO A 328 -10.22 -22.08 11.99
C PRO A 328 -10.83 -21.18 13.06
N ARG A 329 -10.69 -21.56 14.35
CA ARG A 329 -11.30 -20.85 15.49
C ARG A 329 -10.93 -19.36 15.64
N ASN A 330 -9.99 -18.88 14.81
CA ASN A 330 -9.59 -17.48 14.65
C ASN A 330 -9.39 -17.15 13.16
N ALA A 331 -10.34 -17.50 12.28
CA ALA A 331 -10.22 -17.28 10.83
C ALA A 331 -10.26 -15.80 10.39
N ALA A 332 -10.20 -14.85 11.34
CA ALA A 332 -9.86 -13.45 11.07
C ALA A 332 -8.48 -13.27 10.38
N ARG A 333 -7.71 -14.35 10.19
CA ARG A 333 -6.57 -14.39 9.25
C ARG A 333 -7.11 -14.61 7.83
N LEU A 334 -7.18 -13.51 7.08
CA LEU A 334 -7.78 -13.27 5.75
C LEU A 334 -7.18 -14.10 4.61
N SER A 335 -6.32 -15.06 4.93
CA SER A 335 -5.58 -15.88 3.99
C SER A 335 -5.97 -17.35 4.02
N TRP A 336 -6.72 -17.86 5.01
CA TRP A 336 -7.00 -19.32 5.07
C TRP A 336 -7.79 -19.81 3.85
N LEU A 337 -8.91 -19.17 3.54
CA LEU A 337 -9.75 -19.54 2.39
C LEU A 337 -8.95 -19.39 1.08
N ARG A 338 -8.12 -18.35 0.98
CA ARG A 338 -7.25 -18.07 -0.17
C ARG A 338 -6.14 -19.11 -0.36
N THR A 339 -5.47 -19.50 0.71
CA THR A 339 -4.22 -20.29 0.66
C THR A 339 -4.47 -21.78 0.80
N GLN A 340 -5.43 -22.19 1.62
CA GLN A 340 -5.68 -23.59 1.96
C GLN A 340 -6.89 -24.17 1.21
N LYS A 341 -7.84 -23.31 0.80
CA LYS A 341 -9.10 -23.71 0.16
C LYS A 341 -9.39 -22.91 -1.14
N PRO A 342 -8.42 -22.77 -2.07
CA PRO A 342 -8.57 -21.88 -3.23
C PRO A 342 -9.72 -22.29 -4.18
N VAL A 343 -10.07 -23.57 -4.26
CA VAL A 343 -11.24 -24.04 -5.04
C VAL A 343 -12.55 -23.59 -4.40
N GLU A 344 -12.66 -23.65 -3.07
CA GLU A 344 -13.84 -23.15 -2.35
C GLU A 344 -13.94 -21.63 -2.43
N LEU A 345 -12.81 -20.93 -2.43
CA LEU A 345 -12.76 -19.49 -2.72
C LEU A 345 -13.32 -19.18 -4.11
N ALA A 346 -12.97 -19.97 -5.14
CA ALA A 346 -13.49 -19.78 -6.49
C ALA A 346 -15.00 -20.01 -6.57
N ARG A 347 -15.51 -21.06 -5.92
CA ARG A 347 -16.95 -21.34 -5.81
C ARG A 347 -17.70 -20.23 -5.09
N ALA A 348 -17.17 -19.75 -3.97
CA ALA A 348 -17.74 -18.63 -3.23
C ALA A 348 -17.77 -17.34 -4.07
N ALA A 349 -16.71 -17.05 -4.82
CA ALA A 349 -16.65 -15.88 -5.71
C ALA A 349 -17.69 -15.95 -6.85
N ILE A 350 -17.88 -17.14 -7.45
CA ILE A 350 -18.92 -17.34 -8.47
C ILE A 350 -20.32 -17.18 -7.86
N TRP A 351 -20.53 -17.75 -6.67
CA TRP A 351 -21.81 -17.66 -5.96
C TRP A 351 -22.14 -16.21 -5.58
N LEU A 352 -21.19 -15.45 -5.06
CA LEU A 352 -21.36 -14.03 -4.73
C LEU A 352 -21.77 -13.19 -5.94
N ARG A 353 -21.16 -13.44 -7.11
CA ARG A 353 -21.54 -12.78 -8.36
C ARG A 353 -22.94 -13.19 -8.80
N ALA A 354 -23.23 -14.48 -8.83
CA ALA A 354 -24.51 -15.02 -9.28
C ALA A 354 -25.70 -14.54 -8.42
N ASN A 355 -25.46 -14.21 -7.15
CA ASN A 355 -26.46 -13.66 -6.24
C ASN A 355 -26.50 -12.10 -6.23
N GLY A 356 -25.76 -11.44 -7.12
CA GLY A 356 -25.75 -9.97 -7.25
C GLY A 356 -25.16 -9.23 -6.05
N VAL A 357 -24.40 -9.91 -5.18
CA VAL A 357 -23.75 -9.30 -4.02
C VAL A 357 -22.61 -8.38 -4.46
N ILE A 358 -21.96 -8.74 -5.56
CA ILE A 358 -20.87 -8.04 -6.22
C ILE A 358 -21.18 -7.91 -7.71
N GLY A 359 -20.72 -6.82 -8.34
CA GLY A 359 -21.01 -6.54 -9.75
C GLY A 359 -20.34 -7.53 -10.71
N ASP A 360 -20.96 -7.73 -11.88
CA ASP A 360 -20.49 -8.70 -12.89
C ASP A 360 -19.11 -8.36 -13.49
N ASP A 361 -18.73 -7.09 -13.45
CA ASP A 361 -17.43 -6.60 -13.93
C ASP A 361 -16.35 -6.55 -12.84
N ALA A 362 -16.67 -6.94 -11.61
CA ALA A 362 -15.71 -6.95 -10.51
C ALA A 362 -14.60 -7.99 -10.76
N ASP A 363 -13.35 -7.54 -10.60
CA ASP A 363 -12.20 -8.43 -10.73
C ASP A 363 -12.15 -9.43 -9.56
N PRO A 364 -12.13 -10.75 -9.83
CA PRO A 364 -12.05 -11.75 -8.78
C PRO A 364 -10.68 -11.78 -8.11
N PRO A 365 -10.56 -12.43 -6.94
CA PRO A 365 -9.26 -12.62 -6.30
C PRO A 365 -8.28 -13.33 -7.23
N LEU A 366 -7.00 -12.97 -7.19
CA LEU A 366 -5.97 -13.60 -8.03
C LEU A 366 -5.90 -15.12 -7.81
N ALA A 367 -6.11 -15.60 -6.58
CA ALA A 367 -6.19 -17.03 -6.28
C ALA A 367 -7.32 -17.75 -7.04
N VAL A 368 -8.44 -17.07 -7.32
CA VAL A 368 -9.52 -17.60 -8.16
C VAL A 368 -9.07 -17.70 -9.61
N LEU A 369 -8.39 -16.67 -10.12
CA LEU A 369 -7.83 -16.71 -11.47
C LEU A 369 -6.79 -17.84 -11.61
N ALA A 370 -5.95 -18.07 -10.60
CA ALA A 370 -4.98 -19.16 -10.61
C ALA A 370 -5.67 -20.54 -10.70
N VAL A 371 -6.72 -20.78 -9.92
CA VAL A 371 -7.53 -22.02 -9.97
C VAL A 371 -8.14 -22.23 -11.35
N LEU A 372 -8.67 -21.16 -11.95
CA LEU A 372 -9.28 -21.23 -13.28
C LEU A 372 -8.27 -21.45 -14.40
N ALA A 373 -7.09 -20.82 -14.29
CA ALA A 373 -6.02 -21.01 -15.24
C ALA A 373 -5.54 -22.47 -15.25
N ASP A 374 -5.34 -23.06 -14.07
CA ASP A 374 -4.98 -24.47 -13.89
C ASP A 374 -6.03 -25.41 -14.49
N ARG A 375 -7.31 -25.19 -14.18
CA ARG A 375 -8.41 -26.00 -14.73
C ARG A 375 -8.58 -25.86 -16.24
N ALA A 376 -8.23 -24.71 -16.81
CA ALA A 376 -8.29 -24.45 -18.24
C ALA A 376 -7.01 -24.88 -18.99
N ASP A 377 -6.04 -25.51 -18.30
CA ASP A 377 -4.72 -25.88 -18.84
C ASP A 377 -3.98 -24.69 -19.48
N LEU A 378 -4.20 -23.48 -18.92
CA LEU A 378 -3.57 -22.23 -19.35
C LEU A 378 -2.28 -22.00 -18.55
N HIS A 379 -1.36 -22.97 -18.58
CA HIS A 379 -0.05 -22.83 -17.94
C HIS A 379 0.95 -22.14 -18.88
N THR A 380 1.50 -21.01 -18.43
CA THR A 380 2.47 -20.23 -19.21
C THR A 380 3.85 -20.91 -19.24
N GLY A 381 4.26 -21.38 -20.42
CA GLY A 381 5.68 -21.47 -20.77
C GLY A 381 6.24 -20.05 -20.94
N ARG A 382 7.45 -19.80 -20.41
CA ARG A 382 8.18 -18.54 -20.51
C ARG A 382 8.16 -17.97 -21.93
N SER A 383 7.39 -16.90 -22.17
CA SER A 383 7.76 -15.68 -22.94
C SER A 383 6.56 -14.86 -23.43
N ASP A 384 5.32 -15.35 -23.35
CA ASP A 384 4.15 -14.56 -23.76
C ASP A 384 3.28 -14.14 -22.56
N GLY A 385 3.41 -12.85 -22.22
CA GLY A 385 2.69 -12.04 -21.22
C GLY A 385 1.67 -12.69 -20.28
N LEU A 386 1.96 -12.60 -18.97
CA LEU A 386 1.03 -12.79 -17.85
C LEU A 386 -0.32 -12.07 -18.08
N ASP A 387 -0.32 -10.96 -18.81
CA ASP A 387 -1.50 -10.16 -19.16
C ASP A 387 -2.48 -10.80 -20.15
N ALA A 388 -2.00 -11.57 -21.13
CA ALA A 388 -2.86 -12.15 -22.17
C ALA A 388 -3.72 -13.28 -21.60
N HIS A 389 -3.10 -14.18 -20.81
CA HIS A 389 -3.80 -15.25 -20.13
C HIS A 389 -4.72 -14.71 -19.02
N THR A 390 -4.33 -13.65 -18.31
CA THR A 390 -5.19 -13.02 -17.30
C THR A 390 -6.51 -12.52 -17.90
N ARG A 391 -6.51 -11.90 -19.08
CA ARG A 391 -7.76 -11.47 -19.75
C ARG A 391 -8.65 -12.64 -20.14
N VAL A 392 -8.05 -13.72 -20.65
CA VAL A 392 -8.78 -14.93 -21.03
C VAL A 392 -9.43 -15.55 -19.79
N VAL A 393 -8.68 -15.70 -18.69
CA VAL A 393 -9.18 -16.29 -17.45
C VAL A 393 -10.25 -15.43 -16.79
N LYS A 394 -10.10 -14.10 -16.79
CA LYS A 394 -11.16 -13.16 -16.35
C LYS A 394 -12.43 -13.33 -17.20
N THR A 395 -12.28 -13.52 -18.51
CA THR A 395 -13.43 -13.79 -19.41
C THR A 395 -14.11 -15.11 -19.07
N ILE A 396 -13.33 -16.18 -18.84
CA ILE A 396 -13.86 -17.47 -18.37
C ILE A 396 -14.64 -17.26 -17.08
N PHE A 397 -14.06 -16.60 -16.08
CA PHE A 397 -14.71 -16.34 -14.80
C PHE A 397 -16.09 -15.69 -14.97
N LYS A 398 -16.22 -14.66 -15.82
CA LYS A 398 -17.47 -13.95 -16.08
C LYS A 398 -18.59 -14.85 -16.62
N HIS A 399 -18.27 -15.94 -17.29
CA HIS A 399 -19.24 -16.87 -17.88
C HIS A 399 -19.59 -18.07 -17.00
N LEU A 400 -18.86 -18.30 -15.91
CA LEU A 400 -19.15 -19.42 -15.01
C LEU A 400 -20.46 -19.19 -14.24
N VAL A 401 -21.13 -20.27 -13.89
CA VAL A 401 -22.29 -20.28 -12.99
C VAL A 401 -21.99 -21.19 -11.79
N PRO A 402 -22.73 -21.04 -10.67
CA PRO A 402 -22.55 -21.93 -9.52
C PRO A 402 -22.72 -23.40 -9.94
N GLY A 403 -21.68 -24.21 -9.71
CA GLY A 403 -21.64 -25.64 -10.06
C GLY A 403 -20.70 -26.00 -11.21
N ASP A 404 -20.16 -25.02 -11.94
CA ASP A 404 -19.19 -25.28 -13.01
C ASP A 404 -17.80 -25.72 -12.50
N ILE A 405 -17.49 -25.46 -11.22
CA ILE A 405 -16.20 -25.76 -10.58
C ILE A 405 -16.29 -26.91 -9.59
#